data_AF-A0AAE0I8M8-F1
#
_entry.id   AF-A0AAE0I8M8-F1
#
_cell.length_a   1.000
_cell.length_b   1.000
_cell.length_c   1.000
_cell.angle_alpha   90.00
_cell.angle_beta   90.00
_cell.angle_gamma   90.00
#
_symmetry.space_group_name_H-M   'P 1'
#
loop_
_entity.id
_entity.type
_entity.pdbx_description
1 polymer ?
#
loop_
_entity_poly.entity_id
_entity_poly.type
_entity_poly.pdbx_seq_one_letter_code
_entity_poly.pdbx_strand_id
1 'polypeptide(L)'
;MGGLQTEHPLDLQVMVPFIESASHGTLPSGATTTLAPIPASWWVENWNTEFDALANRPPVGSAQGFRGITPNDRVMDAFGSINYPDPFLPTDAGLNAMKGRIMRGNRPVGFERVERLASAAAQQDTLEAVDRLLPPIRAAIAVFEYMSLPHVAERINMVRDQVRLQLSYVERDAPPPDDGAPRFVAWWDVFVPDYFEYISTVSRTWAHDSLARAAAPFIIARENDEHREMYETVINAVEALRALIDGMRMPGHNPGLIPELEPPAGGSS
;
A
#
# COMPACT_ATOMS: atom_id res chain seq x y z
N MET A 1 21.83 -7.64 -8.89
CA MET A 1 21.25 -6.36 -8.44
C MET A 1 20.24 -5.94 -9.49
N GLY A 2 18.96 -5.81 -9.13
CA GLY A 2 17.97 -5.23 -10.03
C GLY A 2 18.30 -3.75 -10.21
N GLY A 3 18.14 -3.22 -11.42
CA GLY A 3 18.44 -1.82 -11.69
C GLY A 3 17.51 -0.88 -10.91
N LEU A 4 17.85 0.41 -10.90
CA LEU A 4 16.99 1.47 -10.41
C LEU A 4 15.71 1.52 -11.26
N GLN A 5 14.55 1.60 -10.61
CA GLN A 5 13.24 1.73 -11.25
C GLN A 5 12.55 3.01 -10.80
N THR A 6 11.69 3.55 -11.65
CA THR A 6 10.70 4.55 -11.26
C THR A 6 9.51 3.81 -10.64
N GLU A 7 9.05 4.24 -9.47
CA GLU A 7 7.90 3.65 -8.78
C GLU A 7 6.82 4.66 -8.44
N HIS A 8 5.58 4.17 -8.36
CA HIS A 8 4.49 4.86 -7.68
C HIS A 8 4.62 4.65 -6.17
N PRO A 9 4.73 5.70 -5.35
CA PRO A 9 4.94 5.60 -3.90
C PRO A 9 3.74 4.96 -3.19
N LEU A 10 2.52 5.32 -3.61
CA LEU A 10 1.30 4.57 -3.35
C LEU A 10 0.98 3.75 -4.60
N ASP A 11 0.91 2.42 -4.45
CA ASP A 11 0.68 1.53 -5.59
C ASP A 11 -0.74 1.73 -6.17
N LEU A 12 -0.83 1.91 -7.49
CA LEU A 12 -2.09 2.12 -8.22
C LEU A 12 -3.12 0.99 -8.00
N GLN A 13 -2.65 -0.21 -7.62
CA GLN A 13 -3.51 -1.35 -7.31
C GLN A 13 -4.37 -1.13 -6.07
N VAL A 14 -4.12 -0.10 -5.25
CA VAL A 14 -5.00 0.30 -4.12
C VAL A 14 -6.43 0.64 -4.58
N MET A 15 -6.60 1.02 -5.85
CA MET A 15 -7.93 1.33 -6.38
C MET A 15 -8.84 0.11 -6.48
N VAL A 16 -8.29 -1.10 -6.62
CA VAL A 16 -9.08 -2.34 -6.64
C VAL A 16 -9.78 -2.57 -5.29
N PRO A 17 -9.08 -2.69 -4.15
CA PRO A 17 -9.74 -2.85 -2.86
C PRO A 17 -10.59 -1.64 -2.47
N PHE A 18 -10.27 -0.42 -2.93
CA PHE A 18 -11.13 0.73 -2.72
C PHE A 18 -12.50 0.56 -3.39
N ILE A 19 -12.52 0.22 -4.68
CA ILE A 19 -13.76 0.01 -5.44
C ILE A 19 -14.55 -1.16 -4.84
N GLU A 20 -13.88 -2.26 -4.48
CA GLU A 20 -14.52 -3.41 -3.82
C GLU A 20 -15.15 -3.00 -2.47
N SER A 21 -14.43 -2.25 -1.64
CA SER A 21 -14.95 -1.79 -0.34
C SER A 21 -16.13 -0.84 -0.50
N ALA A 22 -16.01 0.16 -1.38
CA ALA A 22 -17.08 1.10 -1.65
C ALA A 22 -18.32 0.41 -2.26
N SER A 23 -18.13 -0.64 -3.05
CA SER A 23 -19.23 -1.41 -3.66
C SER A 23 -19.94 -2.33 -2.68
N HIS A 24 -19.20 -2.98 -1.79
CA HIS A 24 -19.76 -3.97 -0.86
C HIS A 24 -20.22 -3.39 0.48
N GLY A 25 -19.76 -2.20 0.85
CA GLY A 25 -20.08 -1.63 2.17
C GLY A 25 -19.13 -2.09 3.29
N THR A 26 -18.03 -2.77 2.95
CA THR A 26 -17.11 -3.40 3.91
C THR A 26 -15.67 -2.95 3.67
N LEU A 27 -14.99 -2.51 4.73
CA LEU A 27 -13.59 -2.09 4.66
C LEU A 27 -12.65 -3.32 4.58
N PRO A 28 -11.38 -3.15 4.14
CA PRO A 28 -10.42 -4.24 4.03
C PRO A 28 -10.21 -5.04 5.33
N SER A 29 -10.32 -4.39 6.49
CA SER A 29 -10.27 -5.06 7.80
C SER A 29 -11.47 -5.97 8.09
N GLY A 30 -12.54 -5.90 7.29
CA GLY A 30 -13.83 -6.51 7.55
C GLY A 30 -14.78 -5.63 8.37
N ALA A 31 -14.35 -4.44 8.80
CA ALA A 31 -15.22 -3.48 9.47
C ALA A 31 -16.36 -3.00 8.56
N THR A 32 -17.55 -2.82 9.12
CA THR A 32 -18.69 -2.23 8.42
C THR A 32 -18.71 -0.71 8.62
N THR A 33 -19.19 0.01 7.62
CA THR A 33 -19.34 1.47 7.68
C THR A 33 -20.83 1.85 7.69
N THR A 34 -21.14 3.07 8.12
CA THR A 34 -22.49 3.64 8.00
C THR A 34 -22.74 4.31 6.64
N LEU A 35 -21.72 4.39 5.78
CA LEU A 35 -21.85 4.90 4.43
C LEU A 35 -22.65 3.92 3.58
N ALA A 36 -23.57 4.45 2.78
CA ALA A 36 -24.25 3.67 1.75
C ALA A 36 -23.21 3.17 0.74
N PRO A 37 -23.24 1.87 0.37
CA PRO A 37 -22.40 1.36 -0.71
C PRO A 37 -22.70 2.05 -2.04
N ILE A 38 -21.70 2.20 -2.89
CA ILE A 38 -21.86 2.70 -4.25
C ILE A 38 -22.22 1.50 -5.13
N PRO A 39 -23.41 1.48 -5.80
CA PRO A 39 -23.85 0.32 -6.55
C PRO A 39 -22.83 -0.17 -7.59
N ALA A 40 -22.64 -1.48 -7.69
CA ALA A 40 -21.74 -2.08 -8.68
C ALA A 40 -22.08 -1.65 -10.13
N SER A 41 -23.38 -1.46 -10.43
CA SER A 41 -23.85 -0.95 -11.72
C SER A 41 -23.26 0.42 -12.03
N TRP A 42 -23.17 1.31 -11.04
CA TRP A 42 -22.60 2.64 -11.22
C TRP A 42 -21.15 2.53 -11.73
N TRP A 43 -20.32 1.69 -11.10
CA TRP A 43 -18.92 1.50 -11.52
C TRP A 43 -18.81 0.95 -12.94
N VAL A 44 -19.63 -0.04 -13.28
CA VAL A 44 -19.63 -0.65 -14.63
C VAL A 44 -20.04 0.36 -15.70
N GLU A 45 -21.04 1.19 -15.42
CA GLU A 45 -21.65 2.09 -16.39
C GLU A 45 -20.94 3.44 -16.50
N ASN A 46 -20.31 3.92 -15.42
CA ASN A 46 -19.83 5.31 -15.33
C ASN A 46 -18.31 5.44 -15.19
N TRP A 47 -17.60 4.44 -14.66
CA TRP A 47 -16.18 4.60 -14.30
C TRP A 47 -15.27 4.95 -15.49
N ASN A 48 -15.55 4.39 -16.66
CA ASN A 48 -14.83 4.66 -17.90
C ASN A 48 -15.64 5.48 -18.91
N THR A 49 -16.78 6.04 -18.48
CA THR A 49 -17.64 6.85 -19.35
C THR A 49 -17.17 8.29 -19.32
N GLU A 50 -17.22 8.95 -20.49
CA GLU A 50 -16.83 10.33 -20.65
C GLU A 50 -17.90 11.28 -20.11
N PHE A 51 -17.48 12.28 -19.34
CA PHE A 51 -18.33 13.36 -18.83
C PHE A 51 -17.69 14.71 -19.17
N ASP A 52 -18.31 15.47 -20.09
CA ASP A 52 -17.80 16.78 -20.53
C ASP A 52 -17.56 17.76 -19.37
N ALA A 53 -18.36 17.66 -18.30
CA ALA A 53 -18.18 18.47 -17.10
C ALA A 53 -16.81 18.26 -16.43
N LEU A 54 -16.22 17.06 -16.52
CA LEU A 54 -14.87 16.77 -16.03
C LEU A 54 -13.79 17.47 -16.87
N ALA A 55 -14.04 17.76 -18.15
CA ALA A 55 -13.11 18.53 -18.98
C ALA A 55 -12.89 19.96 -18.47
N ASN A 56 -13.91 20.52 -17.81
CA ASN A 56 -13.88 21.87 -17.23
C ASN A 56 -13.13 21.92 -15.89
N ARG A 57 -12.72 20.78 -15.33
CA ARG A 57 -11.94 20.74 -14.09
C ARG A 57 -10.47 21.09 -14.34
N PRO A 58 -9.77 21.60 -13.32
CA PRO A 58 -8.32 21.75 -13.39
C PRO A 58 -7.66 20.44 -13.83
N PRO A 59 -6.57 20.47 -14.62
CA PRO A 59 -5.82 19.25 -14.91
C PRO A 59 -5.28 18.61 -13.63
N VAL A 60 -4.99 17.32 -13.69
CA VAL A 60 -4.55 16.55 -12.52
C VAL A 60 -3.11 16.94 -12.15
N GLY A 61 -2.87 17.24 -10.87
CA GLY A 61 -1.56 17.50 -10.29
C GLY A 61 -0.96 18.88 -10.59
N SER A 62 -1.02 19.34 -11.85
CA SER A 62 -0.47 20.64 -12.25
C SER A 62 -1.27 21.28 -13.40
N ALA A 63 -0.95 22.53 -13.74
CA ALA A 63 -1.55 23.22 -14.90
C ALA A 63 -1.22 22.54 -16.25
N GLN A 64 -0.16 21.74 -16.29
CA GLN A 64 0.28 20.95 -17.46
C GLN A 64 -0.19 19.49 -17.39
N GLY A 65 -0.89 19.11 -16.31
CA GLY A 65 -1.36 17.76 -16.07
C GLY A 65 -2.39 17.25 -17.07
N PHE A 66 -2.74 15.97 -16.96
CA PHE A 66 -3.74 15.38 -17.84
C PHE A 66 -5.14 15.94 -17.55
N ARG A 67 -5.91 16.22 -18.61
CA ARG A 67 -7.32 16.61 -18.55
C ARG A 67 -8.21 15.44 -18.94
N GLY A 68 -8.14 14.37 -18.14
CA GLY A 68 -9.03 13.23 -18.30
C GLY A 68 -10.50 13.65 -18.18
N ILE A 69 -11.34 13.09 -19.05
CA ILE A 69 -12.79 13.33 -19.07
C ILE A 69 -13.59 12.12 -18.57
N THR A 70 -12.92 11.01 -18.23
CA THR A 70 -13.52 9.87 -17.52
C THR A 70 -13.12 9.90 -16.04
N PRO A 71 -13.93 9.33 -15.12
CA PRO A 71 -13.53 9.15 -13.73
C PRO A 71 -12.22 8.39 -13.56
N ASN A 72 -12.08 7.26 -14.28
CA ASN A 72 -10.89 6.43 -14.27
C ASN A 72 -9.63 7.21 -14.67
N ASP A 73 -9.66 7.93 -15.79
CA ASP A 73 -8.52 8.69 -16.27
C ASP A 73 -7.99 9.67 -15.22
N ARG A 74 -8.90 10.41 -14.57
CA ARG A 74 -8.52 11.41 -13.59
C ARG A 74 -7.94 10.76 -12.33
N VAL A 75 -8.61 9.74 -11.81
CA VAL A 75 -8.18 9.07 -10.59
C VAL A 75 -6.88 8.30 -10.80
N MET A 76 -6.68 7.66 -11.96
CA MET A 76 -5.45 6.95 -12.26
C MET A 76 -4.27 7.91 -12.52
N ASP A 77 -4.49 9.06 -13.15
CA ASP A 77 -3.44 10.07 -13.34
C ASP A 77 -2.99 10.70 -12.01
N ALA A 78 -3.84 10.68 -10.97
CA ALA A 78 -3.49 11.16 -9.64
C ALA A 78 -2.34 10.36 -8.97
N PHE A 79 -2.09 9.13 -9.41
CA PHE A 79 -0.96 8.31 -8.97
C PHE A 79 0.37 8.72 -9.58
N GLY A 80 0.34 9.60 -10.60
CA GLY A 80 1.51 10.08 -11.33
C GLY A 80 1.48 9.63 -12.79
N SER A 81 1.97 10.49 -13.67
CA SER A 81 2.03 10.27 -15.11
C SER A 81 3.18 11.05 -15.74
N ILE A 82 3.34 10.97 -17.06
CA ILE A 82 4.34 11.77 -17.79
C ILE A 82 4.10 13.28 -17.58
N ASN A 83 2.85 13.71 -17.44
CA ASN A 83 2.46 15.12 -17.26
C ASN A 83 2.34 15.53 -15.79
N TYR A 84 2.38 14.55 -14.88
CA TYR A 84 2.44 14.75 -13.44
C TYR A 84 3.44 13.76 -12.81
N PRO A 85 4.76 13.96 -13.04
CA PRO A 85 5.77 12.99 -12.62
C PRO A 85 6.18 13.14 -11.15
N ASP A 86 5.79 14.23 -10.49
CA ASP A 86 6.18 14.57 -9.12
C ASP A 86 5.94 13.46 -8.08
N PRO A 87 4.86 12.65 -8.16
CA PRO A 87 4.69 11.51 -7.26
C PRO A 87 5.80 10.46 -7.33
N PHE A 88 6.44 10.30 -8.50
CA PHE A 88 7.34 9.19 -8.73
C PHE A 88 8.62 9.27 -7.89
N LEU A 89 9.10 8.10 -7.46
CA LEU A 89 10.37 7.97 -6.76
C LEU A 89 11.28 6.95 -7.46
N PRO A 90 12.61 7.18 -7.44
CA PRO A 90 13.56 6.13 -7.78
C PRO A 90 13.64 5.11 -6.65
N THR A 91 13.69 3.82 -7.01
CA THR A 91 13.68 2.71 -6.04
C THR A 91 14.48 1.51 -6.56
N ASP A 92 14.90 0.63 -5.66
CA ASP A 92 15.45 -0.68 -6.03
C ASP A 92 14.32 -1.60 -6.52
N ALA A 93 14.52 -2.30 -7.64
CA ALA A 93 13.51 -3.18 -8.22
C ALA A 93 13.03 -4.29 -7.27
N GLY A 94 13.91 -4.80 -6.40
CA GLY A 94 13.57 -5.81 -5.41
C GLY A 94 12.69 -5.25 -4.29
N LEU A 95 13.00 -4.04 -3.81
CA LEU A 95 12.18 -3.32 -2.84
C LEU A 95 10.80 -2.99 -3.42
N ASN A 96 10.73 -2.48 -4.65
CA ASN A 96 9.49 -2.17 -5.34
C ASN A 96 8.61 -3.41 -5.55
N ALA A 97 9.20 -4.51 -6.00
CA ALA A 97 8.48 -5.77 -6.17
C ALA A 97 7.92 -6.31 -4.85
N MET A 98 8.67 -6.13 -3.74
CA MET A 98 8.22 -6.51 -2.41
C MET A 98 7.05 -5.64 -1.93
N LYS A 99 7.17 -4.31 -2.10
CA LYS A 99 6.10 -3.35 -1.82
C LYS A 99 4.83 -3.71 -2.59
N GLY A 100 4.92 -3.98 -3.89
CA GLY A 100 3.76 -4.35 -4.71
C GLY A 100 3.04 -5.62 -4.21
N ARG A 101 3.75 -6.58 -3.60
CA ARG A 101 3.12 -7.74 -2.95
C ARG A 101 2.40 -7.34 -1.66
N ILE A 102 3.09 -6.59 -0.80
CA ILE A 102 2.56 -6.12 0.48
C ILE A 102 1.28 -5.32 0.26
N MET A 103 1.28 -4.37 -0.68
CA MET A 103 0.11 -3.54 -0.99
C MET A 103 -1.08 -4.37 -1.51
N ARG A 104 -0.85 -5.52 -2.14
CA ARG A 104 -1.96 -6.41 -2.53
C ARG A 104 -2.48 -7.30 -1.39
N GLY A 105 -2.01 -7.10 -0.16
CA GLY A 105 -2.29 -7.99 0.97
C GLY A 105 -1.63 -9.36 0.83
N ASN A 106 -0.74 -9.54 -0.14
CA ASN A 106 -0.04 -10.81 -0.36
C ASN A 106 1.14 -10.94 0.60
N ARG A 107 1.48 -12.19 0.93
CA ARG A 107 2.70 -12.49 1.67
C ARG A 107 3.93 -11.99 0.89
N PRO A 108 4.85 -11.24 1.53
CA PRO A 108 6.13 -10.84 0.92
C PRO A 108 6.90 -12.05 0.36
N VAL A 109 6.93 -13.12 1.14
CA VAL A 109 7.56 -14.41 0.84
C VAL A 109 6.68 -15.55 1.38
N GLY A 110 6.56 -16.65 0.63
CA GLY A 110 5.85 -17.85 1.09
C GLY A 110 6.53 -18.51 2.29
N PHE A 111 5.74 -19.06 3.21
CA PHE A 111 6.24 -19.72 4.42
C PHE A 111 7.10 -20.94 4.07
N GLU A 112 6.73 -21.68 3.02
CA GLU A 112 7.45 -22.86 2.55
C GLU A 112 8.88 -22.51 2.14
N ARG A 113 9.09 -21.31 1.60
CA ARG A 113 10.43 -20.83 1.27
C ARG A 113 11.24 -20.51 2.53
N VAL A 114 10.62 -19.90 3.53
CA VAL A 114 11.27 -19.60 4.83
C VAL A 114 11.67 -20.90 5.51
N GLU A 115 10.76 -21.86 5.62
CA GLU A 115 11.01 -23.17 6.24
C GLU A 115 12.11 -23.96 5.55
N ARG A 116 12.13 -23.95 4.21
CA ARG A 116 13.18 -24.60 3.42
C ARG A 116 14.54 -23.97 3.69
N LEU A 117 14.62 -22.64 3.73
CA LEU A 117 15.87 -21.93 4.05
C LEU A 117 16.29 -22.18 5.50
N ALA A 118 15.34 -22.26 6.44
CA ALA A 118 15.60 -22.49 7.85
C ALA A 118 16.14 -23.90 8.09
N SER A 119 15.50 -24.90 7.48
CA SER A 119 15.96 -26.29 7.49
C SER A 119 17.35 -26.42 6.90
N ALA A 120 17.60 -25.80 5.75
CA ALA A 120 18.92 -25.81 5.12
C ALA A 120 19.99 -25.13 6.00
N ALA A 121 19.65 -24.00 6.64
CA ALA A 121 20.55 -23.29 7.54
C ALA A 121 20.90 -24.11 8.78
N ALA A 122 19.92 -24.76 9.42
CA ALA A 122 20.18 -25.61 10.59
C ALA A 122 20.94 -26.89 10.24
N GLN A 123 20.71 -27.46 9.05
CA GLN A 123 21.44 -28.65 8.58
C GLN A 123 22.90 -28.34 8.22
N GLN A 124 23.13 -27.24 7.51
CA GLN A 124 24.48 -26.84 7.09
C GLN A 124 25.27 -26.22 8.24
N ASP A 125 24.58 -25.53 9.16
CA ASP A 125 25.15 -24.89 10.34
C ASP A 125 26.31 -23.96 10.02
N THR A 126 26.20 -23.21 8.92
CA THR A 126 27.19 -22.23 8.48
C THR A 126 26.60 -20.83 8.43
N LEU A 127 27.47 -19.83 8.59
CA LEU A 127 27.10 -18.43 8.43
C LEU A 127 26.49 -18.14 7.05
N GLU A 128 27.06 -18.73 5.99
CA GLU A 128 26.56 -18.56 4.63
C GLU A 128 25.11 -19.03 4.47
N ALA A 129 24.73 -20.13 5.11
CA ALA A 129 23.37 -20.64 5.05
C ALA A 129 22.39 -19.74 5.83
N VAL A 130 22.81 -19.22 6.99
CA VAL A 130 22.05 -18.21 7.77
C VAL A 130 21.87 -16.92 6.99
N ASP A 131 22.92 -16.46 6.28
CA ASP A 131 22.90 -15.26 5.44
C ASP A 131 21.95 -15.38 4.24
N ARG A 132 21.48 -16.59 3.90
CA ARG A 132 20.43 -16.81 2.90
C ARG A 132 19.01 -16.85 3.50
N LEU A 133 18.89 -17.16 4.79
CA LEU A 133 17.62 -17.32 5.50
C LEU A 133 16.95 -15.98 5.84
N LEU A 134 17.70 -15.05 6.43
CA LEU A 134 17.13 -13.82 6.99
C LEU A 134 16.85 -12.69 5.98
N PRO A 135 17.58 -12.51 4.88
CA PRO A 135 17.34 -11.40 3.96
C PRO A 135 15.91 -11.28 3.41
N PRO A 136 15.20 -12.37 3.07
CA PRO A 136 13.81 -12.27 2.60
C PRO A 136 12.87 -11.66 3.65
N ILE A 137 13.10 -11.91 4.95
CA ILE A 137 12.32 -11.32 6.05
C ILE A 137 12.71 -9.86 6.24
N ARG A 138 14.02 -9.56 6.25
CA ARG A 138 14.55 -8.19 6.35
C ARG A 138 14.04 -7.29 5.23
N ALA A 139 13.96 -7.80 4.00
CA ALA A 139 13.48 -7.05 2.84
C ALA A 139 12.02 -6.58 3.01
N ALA A 140 11.17 -7.39 3.66
CA ALA A 140 9.79 -6.99 3.93
C ALA A 140 9.71 -5.90 5.01
N ILE A 141 10.53 -5.98 6.07
CA ILE A 141 10.63 -4.93 7.10
C ILE A 141 11.14 -3.63 6.47
N ALA A 142 12.16 -3.71 5.61
CA ALA A 142 12.76 -2.57 4.91
C ALA A 142 11.76 -1.81 4.02
N VAL A 143 10.69 -2.45 3.52
CA VAL A 143 9.61 -1.74 2.81
C VAL A 143 8.93 -0.73 3.73
N PHE A 144 8.62 -1.10 4.97
CA PHE A 144 7.97 -0.18 5.91
C PHE A 144 8.90 0.94 6.38
N GLU A 145 10.18 0.63 6.59
CA GLU A 145 11.20 1.64 6.88
C GLU A 145 11.32 2.65 5.74
N TYR A 146 11.38 2.15 4.50
CA TYR A 146 11.39 2.97 3.29
C TYR A 146 10.15 3.87 3.18
N MET A 147 8.94 3.30 3.34
CA MET A 147 7.69 4.05 3.26
C MET A 147 7.53 5.09 4.37
N SER A 148 8.26 4.93 5.47
CA SER A 148 8.30 5.87 6.60
C SER A 148 9.31 6.99 6.42
N LEU A 149 10.18 6.94 5.41
CA LEU A 149 11.12 8.04 5.12
C LEU A 149 10.32 9.32 4.81
N PRO A 150 10.67 10.49 5.36
CA PRO A 150 9.86 11.70 5.24
C PRO A 150 9.46 12.06 3.81
N HIS A 151 10.42 12.01 2.87
CA HIS A 151 10.17 12.32 1.47
C HIS A 151 9.29 11.26 0.77
N VAL A 152 9.33 9.99 1.20
CA VAL A 152 8.46 8.94 0.65
C VAL A 152 7.04 9.11 1.17
N ALA A 153 6.90 9.31 2.48
CA ALA A 153 5.62 9.57 3.13
C ALA A 153 4.93 10.82 2.56
N GLU A 154 5.70 11.88 2.27
CA GLU A 154 5.23 13.07 1.56
C GLU A 154 4.65 12.73 0.19
N ARG A 155 5.35 11.95 -0.65
CA ARG A 155 4.83 11.55 -1.97
C ARG A 155 3.60 10.64 -1.86
N ILE A 156 3.54 9.76 -0.86
CA ILE A 156 2.35 8.95 -0.60
C ILE A 156 1.15 9.85 -0.27
N ASN A 157 1.33 10.83 0.62
CA ASN A 157 0.26 11.76 0.99
C ASN A 157 -0.18 12.64 -0.18
N MET A 158 0.76 13.09 -1.00
CA MET A 158 0.47 13.83 -2.23
C MET A 158 -0.43 13.03 -3.18
N VAL A 159 -0.18 11.72 -3.36
CA VAL A 159 -1.08 10.86 -4.15
C VAL A 159 -2.45 10.71 -3.47
N ARG A 160 -2.49 10.47 -2.15
CA ARG A 160 -3.77 10.31 -1.43
C ARG A 160 -4.67 11.53 -1.58
N ASP A 161 -4.09 12.72 -1.44
CA ASP A 161 -4.82 13.97 -1.50
C ASP A 161 -5.26 14.27 -2.94
N GLN A 162 -4.42 13.94 -3.93
CA GLN A 162 -4.77 14.11 -5.32
C GLN A 162 -5.88 13.15 -5.76
N VAL A 163 -5.86 11.89 -5.32
CA VAL A 163 -6.94 10.92 -5.55
C VAL A 163 -8.24 11.44 -4.92
N ARG A 164 -8.18 11.86 -3.65
CA ARG A 164 -9.33 12.45 -2.95
C ARG A 164 -9.93 13.63 -3.71
N LEU A 165 -9.08 14.54 -4.21
CA LEU A 165 -9.50 15.68 -5.02
C LEU A 165 -10.19 15.22 -6.32
N GLN A 166 -9.62 14.25 -7.03
CA GLN A 166 -10.24 13.75 -8.27
C GLN A 166 -11.58 13.05 -8.00
N LEU A 167 -11.67 12.27 -6.92
CA LEU A 167 -12.93 11.67 -6.48
C LEU A 167 -13.99 12.75 -6.17
N SER A 168 -13.61 13.89 -5.59
CA SER A 168 -14.54 15.01 -5.35
C SER A 168 -15.08 15.62 -6.64
N TYR A 169 -14.30 15.60 -7.72
CA TYR A 169 -14.74 16.07 -9.03
C TYR A 169 -15.69 15.09 -9.68
N VAL A 170 -15.36 13.79 -9.62
CA VAL A 170 -16.25 12.70 -10.07
C VAL A 170 -17.58 12.75 -9.31
N GLU A 171 -17.54 12.93 -8.00
CA GLU A 171 -18.73 12.98 -7.15
C GLU A 171 -19.72 14.09 -7.56
N ARG A 172 -19.20 15.22 -8.03
CA ARG A 172 -20.00 16.38 -8.42
C ARG A 172 -20.48 16.33 -9.87
N ASP A 173 -19.68 15.75 -10.76
CA ASP A 173 -19.86 15.92 -12.21
C ASP A 173 -20.33 14.66 -12.93
N ALA A 174 -20.21 13.48 -12.31
CA ALA A 174 -20.77 12.24 -12.83
C ALA A 174 -22.24 12.07 -12.37
N PRO A 175 -23.05 11.28 -13.10
CA PRO A 175 -24.41 10.95 -12.68
C PRO A 175 -24.44 10.36 -11.27
N PRO A 176 -25.39 10.75 -10.42
CA PRO A 176 -25.54 10.14 -9.11
C PRO A 176 -25.99 8.68 -9.25
N PRO A 177 -25.57 7.78 -8.34
CA PRO A 177 -26.25 6.51 -8.10
C PRO A 177 -27.77 6.66 -7.92
N ASP A 178 -28.51 5.59 -8.18
CA ASP A 178 -29.98 5.56 -8.07
C ASP A 178 -30.50 5.95 -6.68
N ASP A 179 -29.69 5.77 -5.63
CA ASP A 179 -30.01 6.07 -4.23
C ASP A 179 -29.51 7.45 -3.75
N GLY A 180 -28.94 8.27 -4.65
CA GLY A 180 -28.54 9.65 -4.39
C GLY A 180 -27.10 9.95 -4.80
N ALA A 181 -26.56 11.08 -4.35
CA ALA A 181 -25.20 11.49 -4.69
C ALA A 181 -24.18 10.44 -4.20
N PRO A 182 -23.17 10.09 -5.02
CA PRO A 182 -22.16 9.14 -4.62
C PRO A 182 -21.33 9.76 -3.48
N ARG A 183 -20.69 8.92 -2.68
CA ARG A 183 -19.92 9.35 -1.50
C ARG A 183 -18.46 8.95 -1.64
N PHE A 184 -17.90 9.14 -2.83
CA PHE A 184 -16.53 8.71 -3.16
C PHE A 184 -15.51 9.28 -2.18
N VAL A 185 -15.65 10.57 -1.83
CA VAL A 185 -14.73 11.22 -0.90
C VAL A 185 -14.86 10.63 0.50
N ALA A 186 -16.10 10.46 0.99
CA ALA A 186 -16.33 9.87 2.30
C ALA A 186 -15.82 8.41 2.37
N TRP A 187 -16.04 7.64 1.30
CA TRP A 187 -15.50 6.29 1.17
C TRP A 187 -13.98 6.28 1.19
N TRP A 188 -13.32 7.19 0.48
CA TRP A 188 -11.85 7.30 0.48
C TRP A 188 -11.31 7.65 1.86
N ASP A 189 -11.95 8.58 2.55
CA ASP A 189 -11.55 9.07 3.87
C ASP A 189 -11.62 7.98 4.95
N VAL A 190 -12.58 7.05 4.86
CA VAL A 190 -12.64 5.88 5.78
C VAL A 190 -11.80 4.69 5.29
N PHE A 191 -11.67 4.52 3.97
CA PHE A 191 -10.95 3.41 3.36
C PHE A 191 -9.45 3.50 3.59
N VAL A 192 -8.82 4.64 3.31
CA VAL A 192 -7.36 4.75 3.34
C VAL A 192 -6.78 4.43 4.72
N PRO A 193 -7.28 5.00 5.84
CA PRO A 193 -6.77 4.66 7.16
C PRO A 193 -6.94 3.17 7.49
N ASP A 194 -8.10 2.58 7.17
CA ASP A 194 -8.39 1.17 7.43
C ASP A 194 -7.48 0.24 6.60
N TYR A 195 -7.39 0.49 5.30
CA TYR A 195 -6.52 -0.25 4.40
C TYR A 195 -5.06 -0.20 4.85
N PHE A 196 -4.58 0.97 5.28
CA PHE A 196 -3.20 1.15 5.74
C PHE A 196 -2.93 0.38 7.03
N GLU A 197 -3.87 0.37 7.97
CA GLU A 197 -3.78 -0.45 9.18
C GLU A 197 -3.87 -1.96 8.87
N TYR A 198 -4.76 -2.35 7.95
CA TYR A 198 -4.89 -3.73 7.48
C TYR A 198 -3.57 -4.25 6.90
N ILE A 199 -2.96 -3.52 5.96
CA ILE A 199 -1.67 -3.90 5.35
C ILE A 199 -0.57 -3.99 6.41
N SER A 200 -0.54 -3.05 7.34
CA SER A 200 0.43 -3.06 8.44
C SER A 200 0.23 -4.29 9.33
N THR A 201 -1.00 -4.61 9.71
CA THR A 201 -1.35 -5.76 10.55
C THR A 201 -1.03 -7.09 9.88
N VAL A 202 -1.46 -7.28 8.62
CA VAL A 202 -1.17 -8.52 7.86
C VAL A 202 0.34 -8.74 7.73
N SER A 203 1.09 -7.67 7.48
CA SER A 203 2.55 -7.75 7.33
C SER A 203 3.26 -8.05 8.64
N ARG A 204 2.82 -7.46 9.77
CA ARG A 204 3.36 -7.78 11.10
C ARG A 204 3.10 -9.23 11.49
N THR A 205 1.88 -9.72 11.29
CA THR A 205 1.52 -11.12 11.54
C THR A 205 2.40 -12.06 10.72
N TRP A 206 2.54 -11.81 9.41
CA TRP A 206 3.41 -12.59 8.55
C TRP A 206 4.88 -12.55 9.00
N ALA A 207 5.39 -11.41 9.46
CA ALA A 207 6.77 -11.27 9.91
C ALA A 207 7.03 -12.07 11.19
N HIS A 208 6.10 -12.01 12.17
CA HIS A 208 6.18 -12.81 13.38
C HIS A 208 6.18 -14.31 13.07
N ASP A 209 5.26 -14.77 12.22
CA ASP A 209 5.18 -16.18 11.81
C ASP A 209 6.44 -16.62 11.07
N SER A 210 6.98 -15.77 10.20
CA SER A 210 8.20 -16.06 9.44
C SER A 210 9.42 -16.16 10.35
N LEU A 211 9.54 -15.30 11.35
CA LEU A 211 10.62 -15.36 12.34
C LEU A 211 10.52 -16.61 13.21
N ALA A 212 9.31 -16.99 13.65
CA ALA A 212 9.09 -18.22 14.40
C ALA A 212 9.52 -19.45 13.58
N ARG A 213 9.12 -19.50 12.29
CA ARG A 213 9.51 -20.57 11.36
C ARG A 213 11.01 -20.58 11.08
N ALA A 214 11.65 -19.41 11.02
CA ALA A 214 13.10 -19.31 10.83
C ALA A 214 13.88 -19.86 12.03
N ALA A 215 13.40 -19.64 13.25
CA ALA A 215 14.03 -20.12 14.49
C ALA A 215 13.77 -21.60 14.77
N ALA A 216 12.61 -22.13 14.37
CA ALA A 216 12.13 -23.44 14.81
C ALA A 216 13.14 -24.60 14.63
N PRO A 217 13.85 -24.76 13.49
CA PRO A 217 14.81 -25.86 13.34
C PRO A 217 16.00 -25.79 14.31
N PHE A 218 16.42 -24.58 14.69
CA PHE A 218 17.51 -24.38 15.65
C PHE A 218 17.06 -24.68 17.08
N ILE A 219 15.84 -24.28 17.43
CA ILE A 219 15.21 -24.59 18.73
C ILE A 219 15.04 -26.10 18.90
N ILE A 220 14.48 -26.78 17.88
CA ILE A 220 14.28 -28.24 17.92
C ILE A 220 15.61 -29.00 18.05
N ALA A 221 16.65 -28.60 17.31
CA ALA A 221 17.97 -29.18 17.45
C ALA A 221 18.50 -29.04 18.88
N ARG A 222 18.37 -27.83 19.47
CA ARG A 222 18.78 -27.56 20.85
C ARG A 222 18.01 -28.40 21.87
N GLU A 223 16.70 -28.56 21.70
CA GLU A 223 15.85 -29.39 22.57
C GLU A 223 16.21 -30.88 22.51
N ASN A 224 16.70 -31.34 21.35
CA ASN A 224 17.20 -32.70 21.15
C ASN A 224 18.67 -32.90 21.58
N ASP A 225 19.27 -31.92 22.28
CA ASP A 225 20.68 -31.91 22.70
C ASP A 225 21.68 -31.93 21.51
N GLU A 226 21.21 -31.55 20.32
CA GLU A 226 22.06 -31.33 19.15
C GLU A 226 22.61 -29.89 19.16
N HIS A 227 23.92 -29.75 19.42
CA HIS A 227 24.57 -28.45 19.36
C HIS A 227 24.67 -27.95 17.91
N ARG A 228 24.21 -26.72 17.67
CA ARG A 228 24.37 -25.98 16.42
C ARG A 228 25.22 -24.74 16.68
N GLU A 229 26.32 -24.59 15.96
CA GLU A 229 27.23 -23.43 16.07
C GLU A 229 26.48 -22.12 15.80
N MET A 230 25.53 -22.13 14.87
CA MET A 230 24.78 -20.93 14.47
C MET A 230 23.55 -20.64 15.35
N TYR A 231 23.27 -21.44 16.37
CA TYR A 231 22.08 -21.27 17.22
C TYR A 231 21.96 -19.84 17.77
N GLU A 232 22.98 -19.38 18.51
CA GLU A 232 22.97 -18.05 19.14
C GLU A 232 22.88 -16.93 18.09
N THR A 233 23.58 -17.09 16.96
CA THR A 233 23.53 -16.12 15.86
C THR A 233 22.11 -15.95 15.33
N VAL A 234 21.40 -17.05 15.09
CA VAL A 234 20.05 -17.02 14.55
C VAL A 234 19.05 -16.47 15.56
N ILE A 235 19.10 -16.94 16.81
CA ILE A 235 18.16 -16.48 17.85
C ILE A 235 18.34 -14.99 18.14
N ASN A 236 19.58 -14.51 18.26
CA ASN A 236 19.84 -13.07 18.44
C ASN A 236 19.36 -12.24 17.25
N ALA A 237 19.56 -12.71 16.02
CA ALA A 237 19.08 -12.01 14.83
C ALA A 237 17.55 -12.01 14.74
N VAL A 238 16.89 -13.10 15.13
CA VAL A 238 15.42 -13.19 15.19
C VAL A 238 14.85 -12.21 16.20
N GLU A 239 15.42 -12.13 17.40
CA GLU A 239 14.97 -11.17 18.42
C GLU A 239 15.21 -9.72 18.02
N ALA A 240 16.36 -9.42 17.39
CA ALA A 240 16.62 -8.10 16.84
C ALA A 240 15.60 -7.69 15.77
N LEU A 241 15.22 -8.61 14.87
CA LEU A 241 14.19 -8.34 13.86
C LEU A 241 12.79 -8.25 14.46
N ARG A 242 12.49 -9.03 15.51
CA ARG A 242 11.21 -8.96 16.22
C ARG A 242 10.96 -7.57 16.79
N ALA A 243 11.99 -6.92 17.31
CA ALA A 243 11.90 -5.54 17.80
C ALA A 243 11.54 -4.50 16.72
N LEU A 244 11.81 -4.80 15.44
CA LEU A 244 11.47 -3.91 14.32
C LEU A 244 10.03 -4.08 13.83
N ILE A 245 9.38 -5.21 14.15
CA ILE A 245 8.03 -5.54 13.63
C ILE A 245 6.99 -4.52 14.11
N ASP A 246 7.09 -4.02 15.35
CA ASP A 246 6.15 -3.02 15.88
C ASP A 246 6.18 -1.70 15.10
N GLY A 247 7.32 -1.40 14.47
CA GLY A 247 7.55 -0.26 13.59
C GLY A 247 7.06 -0.46 12.16
N MET A 248 6.63 -1.67 11.77
CA MET A 248 6.03 -1.93 10.46
C MET A 248 4.63 -1.32 10.39
N ARG A 249 4.60 -0.03 10.05
CA ARG A 249 3.38 0.77 9.93
C ARG A 249 3.44 1.59 8.66
N MET A 250 2.34 1.64 7.95
CA MET A 250 2.17 2.56 6.84
C MET A 250 2.19 4.01 7.36
N PRO A 251 2.68 4.98 6.57
CA PRO A 251 2.76 6.37 7.04
C PRO A 251 1.38 6.94 7.34
N GLY A 252 1.31 7.74 8.41
CA GLY A 252 0.10 8.51 8.73
C GLY A 252 -0.22 9.57 7.67
N HIS A 253 -1.44 10.08 7.72
CA HIS A 253 -1.82 11.21 6.89
C HIS A 253 -1.40 12.53 7.55
N ASN A 254 -0.71 13.39 6.82
CA ASN A 254 -0.35 14.74 7.27
C ASN A 254 -0.98 15.75 6.30
N PRO A 255 -2.21 16.23 6.57
CA PRO A 255 -2.90 17.15 5.67
C PRO A 255 -2.18 18.50 5.68
N GLY A 256 -1.52 18.86 4.59
CA GLY A 256 -0.82 20.15 4.53
C GLY A 256 -0.02 20.48 3.26
N LEU A 257 -0.04 19.64 2.23
CA LEU A 257 0.84 19.81 1.05
C LEU A 257 0.12 20.06 -0.27
N ILE A 258 -1.21 20.03 -0.32
CA ILE A 258 -1.95 20.58 -1.46
C ILE A 258 -2.28 22.04 -1.13
N PRO A 259 -1.80 23.03 -1.91
CA PRO A 259 -2.28 24.40 -1.81
C PRO A 259 -3.81 24.37 -1.93
N GLU A 260 -4.54 25.00 -1.01
CA GLU A 260 -5.98 25.21 -1.14
C GLU A 260 -6.28 25.68 -2.58
N LEU A 261 -6.84 24.79 -3.40
CA LEU A 261 -7.50 25.20 -4.61
C LEU A 261 -8.72 25.96 -4.12
N GLU A 262 -8.71 27.28 -4.34
CA GLU A 262 -9.73 28.22 -3.87
C GLU A 262 -11.15 27.62 -4.00
N PRO A 263 -12.01 27.78 -2.99
CA PRO A 263 -13.41 27.43 -3.17
C PRO A 263 -13.97 28.23 -4.36
N PRO A 264 -14.81 27.62 -5.21
CA PRO A 264 -15.41 28.34 -6.32
C PRO A 264 -16.12 29.57 -5.77
N ALA A 265 -15.84 30.73 -6.37
CA ALA A 265 -16.45 32.00 -6.04
C ALA A 265 -17.96 31.82 -5.86
N GLY A 266 -18.44 32.21 -4.68
CA GLY A 266 -19.81 32.01 -4.25
C GLY A 266 -20.83 32.48 -5.29
N GLY A 267 -21.67 31.55 -5.74
CA GLY A 267 -23.00 31.89 -6.24
C GLY A 267 -23.81 32.44 -5.07
N SER A 268 -23.85 33.77 -4.98
CA SER A 268 -24.83 34.45 -4.13
C SER A 268 -26.22 34.22 -4.72
N SER A 269 -27.18 34.13 -3.80
CA SER A 269 -28.61 33.81 -3.94
C SER A 269 -29.34 34.47 -5.12
#